data_AF-A0A9K3D2X2-F1
#
_entry.id   AF-A0A9K3D2X2-F1
#
_cell.length_a   1.000
_cell.length_b   1.000
_cell.length_c   1.000
_cell.angle_alpha   90.00
_cell.angle_beta   90.00
_cell.angle_gamma   90.00
#
_symmetry.space_group_name_H-M   'P 1'
#
loop_
_entity.id
_entity.type
_entity.pdbx_description
1 polymer ?
#
loop_
_entity_poly.entity_id
_entity_poly.type
_entity_poly.pdbx_seq_one_letter_code
_entity_poly.pdbx_strand_id
1 'polypeptide(L)'
;GLGLGIAEPEIVPIVSGVRAFSASHPSLRHVAFWGKVKCRTGFYHVVRAVPKLDLDETDPKKGQLGDTEYWVSSKGPFGPWSRLPDCTPRQIQMSRYVPCPLTGDLSCMPWLRVPPFPYTEAVLLSCRIKRITHACSIAPAGLYEVKEPEEEEEDAGPAEPVLGRVEEFEGAEVESLLTPEGWQHTLPVITVAGETLVIEKEEPEEEEEEEEEEFDEDADPVEVEMAQRRAYAKK
;
A
#
# COMPACT_ATOMS: atom_id res chain seq x y z
N GLY A 1 -28.41 3.86 8.25
CA GLY A 1 -27.02 3.73 7.74
C GLY A 1 -26.52 5.08 7.28
N LEU A 2 -25.22 5.20 6.97
CA LEU A 2 -24.55 6.45 6.58
C LEU A 2 -24.97 7.00 5.19
N GLY A 3 -25.85 6.31 4.47
CA GLY A 3 -26.32 6.74 3.14
C GLY A 3 -25.32 6.53 2.00
N LEU A 4 -24.24 5.79 2.24
CA LEU A 4 -23.16 5.51 1.30
C LEU A 4 -23.04 4.01 1.01
N GLY A 5 -22.49 3.67 -0.16
CA GLY A 5 -22.14 2.30 -0.52
C GLY A 5 -23.13 1.62 -1.47
N ILE A 6 -23.26 0.30 -1.35
CA ILE A 6 -24.13 -0.52 -2.18
C ILE A 6 -25.56 -0.45 -1.63
N ALA A 7 -26.53 -0.32 -2.52
CA ALA A 7 -27.94 -0.35 -2.16
C ALA A 7 -28.32 -1.68 -1.49
N GLU A 8 -29.11 -1.62 -0.41
CA GLU A 8 -29.57 -2.79 0.35
C GLU A 8 -30.04 -4.00 -0.49
N PRO A 9 -30.86 -3.84 -1.55
CA PRO A 9 -31.30 -4.99 -2.35
C PRO A 9 -30.16 -5.69 -3.12
N GLU A 10 -29.04 -5.02 -3.37
CA GLU A 10 -27.88 -5.60 -4.05
C GLU A 10 -26.94 -6.34 -3.07
N ILE A 11 -27.01 -6.05 -1.77
CA ILE A 11 -26.08 -6.61 -0.77
C ILE A 11 -26.21 -8.13 -0.68
N VAL A 12 -27.43 -8.65 -0.54
CA VAL A 12 -27.65 -10.10 -0.37
C VAL A 12 -27.15 -10.90 -1.58
N PRO A 13 -27.49 -10.55 -2.84
CA PRO A 13 -26.90 -11.19 -4.02
C PRO A 13 -25.37 -11.16 -4.04
N ILE A 14 -24.75 -10.03 -3.68
CA ILE A 14 -23.30 -9.89 -3.65
C ILE A 14 -22.69 -10.83 -2.60
N VAL A 15 -23.20 -10.80 -1.36
CA VAL A 15 -22.71 -11.66 -0.28
C VAL A 15 -22.85 -13.14 -0.66
N SER A 16 -23.99 -13.54 -1.20
CA SER A 16 -24.21 -14.92 -1.66
C SER A 16 -23.28 -15.32 -2.80
N GLY A 17 -23.07 -14.45 -3.79
CA GLY A 17 -22.15 -14.72 -4.90
C GLY A 17 -20.69 -14.82 -4.46
N VAL A 18 -20.24 -13.95 -3.55
CA VAL A 18 -18.88 -14.01 -2.98
C VAL A 18 -18.68 -15.28 -2.15
N ARG A 19 -19.68 -15.72 -1.38
CA ARG A 19 -19.63 -17.01 -0.67
C ARG A 19 -19.55 -18.20 -1.63
N ALA A 20 -20.33 -18.18 -2.71
CA ALA A 20 -20.27 -19.21 -3.74
C ALA A 20 -18.89 -19.25 -4.42
N PHE A 21 -18.32 -18.07 -4.74
CA PHE A 21 -16.97 -17.94 -5.27
C PHE A 21 -15.90 -18.48 -4.32
N SER A 22 -15.99 -18.15 -3.02
CA SER A 22 -15.05 -18.67 -2.01
C SER A 22 -15.15 -20.18 -1.88
N ALA A 23 -16.35 -20.76 -1.94
CA ALA A 23 -16.56 -22.20 -1.88
C ALA A 23 -15.98 -22.93 -3.11
N SER A 24 -15.96 -22.29 -4.28
CA SER A 24 -15.38 -22.88 -5.49
C SER A 24 -13.85 -22.75 -5.58
N HIS A 25 -13.21 -21.98 -4.69
CA HIS A 25 -11.76 -21.74 -4.68
C HIS A 25 -11.14 -22.11 -3.32
N PRO A 26 -10.98 -23.41 -3.03
CA PRO A 26 -10.48 -23.88 -1.74
C PRO A 26 -9.02 -23.50 -1.45
N SER A 27 -8.27 -23.09 -2.48
CA SER A 27 -6.91 -22.56 -2.35
C SER A 27 -6.84 -21.15 -1.76
N LEU A 28 -7.96 -20.45 -1.60
CA LEU A 28 -8.00 -19.11 -1.02
C LEU A 28 -8.30 -19.17 0.48
N ARG A 29 -7.51 -18.46 1.29
CA ARG A 29 -7.65 -18.38 2.75
C ARG A 29 -8.72 -17.39 3.15
N HIS A 30 -8.64 -16.19 2.59
CA HIS A 30 -9.52 -15.08 2.92
C HIS A 30 -10.07 -14.47 1.64
N VAL A 31 -11.39 -14.27 1.59
CA VAL A 31 -12.09 -13.71 0.44
C VAL A 31 -13.00 -12.59 0.93
N ALA A 32 -12.82 -11.39 0.40
CA ALA A 32 -13.61 -10.22 0.77
C ALA A 32 -14.12 -9.49 -0.47
N PHE A 33 -15.34 -8.99 -0.41
CA PHE A 33 -15.84 -8.09 -1.44
C PHE A 33 -15.07 -6.76 -1.36
N TRP A 34 -14.40 -6.40 -2.45
CA TRP A 34 -13.63 -5.15 -2.51
C TRP A 34 -14.53 -3.97 -2.90
N GLY A 35 -15.38 -4.16 -3.91
CA GLY A 35 -16.18 -3.08 -4.44
C GLY A 35 -16.80 -3.34 -5.80
N LYS A 36 -17.49 -2.31 -6.30
CA LYS A 36 -18.17 -2.30 -7.60
C LYS A 36 -17.63 -1.13 -8.43
N VAL A 37 -17.13 -1.41 -9.62
CA VAL A 37 -16.55 -0.39 -10.52
C VAL A 37 -17.45 -0.17 -11.71
N LYS A 38 -17.87 1.09 -11.91
CA LYS A 38 -18.71 1.45 -13.07
C LYS A 38 -17.90 1.37 -14.36
N CYS A 39 -18.50 0.74 -15.36
CA CYS A 39 -17.98 0.68 -16.72
C CYS A 39 -18.93 1.39 -17.67
N ARG A 40 -18.48 1.66 -18.89
CA ARG A 40 -19.33 2.15 -20.00
C ARG A 40 -20.48 1.18 -20.22
N THR A 41 -20.19 -0.13 -20.18
CA THR A 41 -21.21 -1.17 -20.21
C THR A 41 -21.22 -1.90 -18.86
N GLY A 42 -22.31 -1.77 -18.11
CA GLY A 42 -22.49 -2.49 -16.83
C GLY A 42 -21.54 -2.05 -15.71
N PHE A 43 -21.05 -3.04 -14.96
CA PHE A 43 -20.20 -2.89 -13.77
C PHE A 43 -19.29 -4.11 -13.61
N TYR A 44 -18.11 -3.89 -13.05
CA TYR A 44 -17.28 -4.94 -12.49
C TYR A 44 -17.58 -5.11 -11.01
N HIS A 45 -17.85 -6.34 -10.58
CA HIS A 45 -17.83 -6.73 -9.16
C HIS A 45 -16.45 -7.27 -8.86
N VAL A 46 -15.80 -6.74 -7.82
CA VAL A 46 -14.41 -7.05 -7.50
C VAL A 46 -14.34 -7.71 -6.13
N VAL A 47 -13.57 -8.78 -6.07
CA VAL A 47 -13.25 -9.52 -4.86
C VAL A 47 -11.75 -9.47 -4.65
N ARG A 48 -11.36 -9.24 -3.39
CA ARG A 48 -10.00 -9.36 -2.90
C ARG A 48 -9.84 -10.74 -2.26
N ALA A 49 -8.79 -11.46 -2.63
CA ALA A 49 -8.49 -12.77 -2.09
C ALA A 49 -7.04 -12.89 -1.64
N VAL A 50 -6.82 -13.66 -0.59
CA VAL A 50 -5.48 -14.04 -0.11
C VAL A 50 -5.34 -15.54 -0.32
N PRO A 51 -4.33 -16.02 -1.08
CA PRO A 51 -4.11 -17.44 -1.28
C PRO A 51 -3.65 -18.10 0.01
N LYS A 52 -3.92 -19.40 0.15
CA LYS A 52 -3.26 -20.29 1.10
C LYS A 52 -1.91 -20.65 0.50
N LEU A 53 -0.98 -19.70 0.40
CA LEU A 53 0.42 -20.13 0.35
C LEU A 53 0.80 -20.50 1.78
N ASP A 54 1.52 -21.61 1.92
CA ASP A 54 2.24 -21.96 3.14
C ASP A 54 3.45 -21.02 3.25
N LEU A 55 3.19 -19.72 3.44
CA LEU A 55 4.21 -18.78 3.89
C LEU A 55 4.36 -19.02 5.38
N ASP A 56 5.57 -19.41 5.79
CA ASP A 56 5.92 -19.56 7.20
C ASP A 56 5.47 -18.33 7.98
N GLU A 57 4.97 -18.51 9.20
CA GLU A 57 4.34 -17.42 9.96
C GLU A 57 5.30 -16.26 10.25
N THR A 58 6.60 -16.51 10.12
CA THR A 58 7.73 -15.60 10.30
C THR A 58 8.14 -14.85 9.03
N ASP A 59 7.55 -15.08 7.86
CA ASP A 59 7.95 -14.36 6.64
C ASP A 59 7.50 -12.88 6.72
N PRO A 60 8.45 -11.91 6.77
CA PRO A 60 8.13 -10.48 6.85
C PRO A 60 7.39 -9.96 5.60
N LYS A 61 7.35 -10.73 4.50
CA LYS A 61 6.60 -10.38 3.28
C LYS A 61 5.10 -10.61 3.42
N LYS A 62 4.65 -11.33 4.46
CA LYS A 62 3.26 -11.64 4.72
C LYS A 62 2.45 -10.36 4.94
N GLY A 63 1.59 -10.04 3.97
CA GLY A 63 0.71 -8.87 4.03
C GLY A 63 1.24 -7.62 3.30
N GLN A 64 2.40 -7.70 2.65
CA GLN A 64 2.81 -6.68 1.70
C GLN A 64 2.17 -6.91 0.32
N LEU A 65 2.18 -5.87 -0.52
CA LEU A 65 1.50 -5.66 -1.82
C LEU A 65 1.40 -6.86 -2.81
N GLY A 66 2.18 -7.93 -2.59
CA GLY A 66 2.26 -9.15 -3.41
C GLY A 66 1.28 -10.28 -3.03
N ASP A 67 0.75 -10.33 -1.81
CA ASP A 67 -0.01 -11.52 -1.36
C ASP A 67 -1.51 -11.46 -1.69
N THR A 68 -1.95 -10.37 -2.29
CA THR A 68 -3.38 -10.13 -2.53
C THR A 68 -3.71 -10.26 -4.00
N GLU A 69 -4.54 -11.26 -4.30
CA GLU A 69 -5.12 -11.47 -5.61
C GLU A 69 -6.44 -10.71 -5.76
N TYR A 70 -6.71 -10.21 -6.96
CA TYR A 70 -7.99 -9.59 -7.29
C TYR A 70 -8.72 -10.40 -8.34
N TRP A 71 -10.02 -10.59 -8.12
CA TRP A 71 -10.90 -11.32 -8.99
C TRP A 71 -12.08 -10.44 -9.38
N VAL A 72 -12.55 -10.57 -10.62
CA VAL A 72 -13.58 -9.71 -11.16
C VAL A 72 -14.66 -10.49 -11.90
N SER A 73 -15.91 -10.04 -11.78
CA SER A 73 -17.02 -10.49 -12.62
C SER A 73 -17.77 -9.32 -13.26
N SER A 74 -17.94 -9.38 -14.59
CA SER A 74 -18.71 -8.41 -15.38
C SER A 74 -20.18 -8.80 -15.58
N LYS A 75 -20.55 -10.04 -15.23
CA LYS A 75 -21.91 -10.59 -15.39
C LYS A 75 -22.72 -10.61 -14.10
N GLY A 76 -22.19 -10.02 -13.02
CA GLY A 76 -22.83 -9.98 -11.71
C GLY A 76 -22.20 -10.97 -10.71
N PRO A 77 -22.69 -11.03 -9.48
CA PRO A 77 -22.05 -11.78 -8.39
C PRO A 77 -22.12 -13.31 -8.56
N PHE A 78 -23.06 -13.81 -9.38
CA PHE A 78 -23.16 -15.23 -9.74
C PHE A 78 -22.55 -15.55 -11.13
N GLY A 79 -21.91 -14.56 -11.75
CA GLY A 79 -21.23 -14.73 -13.03
C GLY A 79 -19.89 -15.46 -12.89
N PRO A 80 -19.23 -15.77 -14.02
CA PRO A 80 -17.86 -16.26 -14.00
C PRO A 80 -16.94 -15.18 -13.41
N TRP A 81 -15.95 -15.63 -12.64
CA TRP A 81 -14.92 -14.79 -12.04
C TRP A 81 -13.61 -14.98 -12.78
N SER A 82 -12.96 -13.88 -13.13
CA SER A 82 -11.65 -13.87 -13.77
C SER A 82 -10.62 -13.26 -12.83
N ARG A 83 -9.48 -13.95 -12.64
CA ARG A 83 -8.33 -13.40 -11.92
C ARG A 83 -7.74 -12.24 -12.72
N LEU A 84 -7.45 -11.14 -12.03
CA LEU A 84 -6.71 -10.01 -12.60
C LEU A 84 -5.21 -10.30 -12.59
N PRO A 85 -4.46 -9.80 -13.59
CA PRO A 85 -3.02 -9.96 -13.61
C PRO A 85 -2.36 -9.11 -12.52
N ASP A 86 -1.19 -9.57 -12.08
CA ASP A 86 -0.31 -8.78 -11.24
C ASP A 86 0.22 -7.56 -12.00
N CYS A 87 0.58 -6.53 -11.25
CA CYS A 87 0.99 -5.25 -11.80
C CYS A 87 2.45 -4.98 -11.50
N THR A 88 3.20 -4.55 -12.51
CA THR A 88 4.54 -4.01 -12.32
C THR A 88 4.49 -2.54 -11.88
N PRO A 89 5.52 -2.02 -11.19
CA PRO A 89 5.59 -0.60 -10.84
C PRO A 89 5.41 0.32 -12.06
N ARG A 90 6.01 -0.06 -13.19
CA ARG A 90 5.87 0.67 -14.45
C ARG A 90 4.43 0.72 -14.96
N GLN A 91 3.68 -0.38 -14.86
CA GLN A 91 2.26 -0.41 -15.24
C GLN A 91 1.44 0.51 -14.33
N ILE A 92 1.71 0.50 -13.02
CA ILE A 92 1.04 1.37 -12.05
C ILE A 92 1.31 2.84 -12.37
N GLN A 93 2.56 3.19 -12.65
CA GLN A 93 2.96 4.54 -13.06
C GLN A 93 2.22 4.96 -14.33
N MET A 94 2.24 4.14 -15.39
CA MET A 94 1.55 4.46 -16.64
C MET A 94 0.03 4.62 -16.45
N SER A 95 -0.58 3.82 -15.56
CA SER A 95 -2.02 3.88 -15.26
C SER A 95 -2.47 5.26 -14.72
N ARG A 96 -1.55 6.05 -14.14
CA ARG A 96 -1.83 7.41 -13.63
C ARG A 96 -2.24 8.36 -14.75
N TYR A 97 -1.77 8.11 -15.97
CA TYR A 97 -1.97 8.99 -17.12
C TYR A 97 -3.07 8.51 -18.07
N VAL A 98 -3.91 7.55 -17.65
CA VAL A 98 -5.00 7.01 -18.48
C VAL A 98 -6.35 7.48 -17.95
N PRO A 99 -6.87 8.66 -18.34
CA PRO A 99 -8.10 9.24 -17.76
C PRO A 99 -9.39 8.69 -18.40
N CYS A 100 -9.46 7.39 -18.71
CA CYS A 100 -10.62 6.83 -19.42
C CYS A 100 -11.57 6.00 -18.56
N PRO A 101 -12.88 5.99 -18.89
CA PRO A 101 -13.79 5.00 -18.34
C PRO A 101 -13.40 3.61 -18.84
N LEU A 102 -13.64 2.60 -17.99
CA LEU A 102 -13.50 1.19 -18.35
C LEU A 102 -14.63 0.78 -19.29
N THR A 103 -14.37 -0.12 -20.22
CA THR A 103 -15.34 -0.58 -21.21
C THR A 103 -16.29 -1.63 -20.65
N GLY A 104 -15.80 -2.51 -19.78
CA GLY A 104 -16.50 -3.72 -19.32
C GLY A 104 -16.00 -5.00 -20.00
N ASP A 105 -14.99 -4.88 -20.86
CA ASP A 105 -14.27 -6.00 -21.48
C ASP A 105 -12.79 -5.98 -21.06
N LEU A 106 -12.39 -7.01 -20.30
CA LEU A 106 -11.03 -7.16 -19.78
C LEU A 106 -9.97 -7.34 -20.87
N SER A 107 -10.37 -7.83 -22.05
CA SER A 107 -9.48 -8.01 -23.20
C SER A 107 -9.32 -6.74 -24.04
N CYS A 108 -10.19 -5.74 -23.83
CA CYS A 108 -10.09 -4.47 -24.53
C CYS A 108 -8.76 -3.81 -24.22
N MET A 109 -8.17 -3.17 -25.22
CA MET A 109 -6.90 -2.50 -25.05
C MET A 109 -7.02 -0.99 -25.37
N PRO A 110 -6.73 -0.10 -24.41
CA PRO A 110 -6.87 1.34 -24.56
C PRO A 110 -5.73 2.00 -25.36
N TRP A 111 -5.23 1.37 -26.44
CA TRP A 111 -4.08 1.85 -27.24
C TRP A 111 -4.30 3.21 -27.90
N LEU A 112 -5.54 3.55 -28.24
CA LEU A 112 -5.88 4.76 -28.98
C LEU A 112 -5.83 6.05 -28.12
N ARG A 113 -5.20 5.99 -26.95
CA ARG A 113 -5.15 7.11 -25.99
C ARG A 113 -3.74 7.67 -25.91
N VAL A 114 -3.64 8.94 -25.53
CA VAL A 114 -2.36 9.64 -25.35
C VAL A 114 -2.25 10.09 -23.89
N PRO A 115 -1.24 9.62 -23.14
CA PRO A 115 -0.23 8.64 -23.54
C PRO A 115 -0.84 7.23 -23.73
N PRO A 116 -0.26 6.40 -24.62
CA PRO A 116 -0.73 5.04 -24.85
C PRO A 116 -0.48 4.17 -23.62
N PHE A 117 -1.46 3.31 -23.32
CA PHE A 117 -1.32 2.26 -22.31
C PHE A 117 -1.27 0.91 -23.05
N PRO A 118 -0.07 0.33 -23.23
CA PRO A 118 0.16 -0.82 -24.11
C PRO A 118 -0.20 -2.16 -23.44
N TYR A 119 -1.23 -2.16 -22.59
CA TYR A 119 -1.71 -3.33 -21.86
C TYR A 119 -3.23 -3.39 -21.91
N THR A 120 -3.81 -4.52 -21.53
CA THR A 120 -5.25 -4.71 -21.54
C THR A 120 -5.95 -3.91 -20.43
N GLU A 121 -7.27 -3.79 -20.55
CA GLU A 121 -8.14 -3.23 -19.52
C GLU A 121 -8.02 -4.00 -18.20
N ALA A 122 -7.74 -5.31 -18.24
CA ALA A 122 -7.46 -6.10 -17.03
C ALA A 122 -6.28 -5.54 -16.23
N VAL A 123 -5.16 -5.21 -16.89
CA VAL A 123 -3.98 -4.60 -16.24
C VAL A 123 -4.32 -3.19 -15.75
N LEU A 124 -5.04 -2.40 -16.54
CA LEU A 124 -5.46 -1.06 -16.14
C LEU A 124 -6.34 -1.08 -14.89
N LEU A 125 -7.31 -2.00 -14.85
CA LEU A 125 -8.21 -2.20 -13.72
C LEU A 125 -7.43 -2.65 -12.47
N SER A 126 -6.54 -3.63 -12.62
CA SER A 126 -5.68 -4.12 -11.53
C SER A 126 -4.82 -3.00 -10.93
N CYS A 127 -4.17 -2.19 -11.79
CA CYS A 127 -3.39 -1.03 -11.35
C CYS A 127 -4.24 0.00 -10.58
N ARG A 128 -5.45 0.29 -11.08
CA ARG A 128 -6.37 1.24 -10.42
C ARG A 128 -6.85 0.72 -9.07
N ILE A 129 -7.21 -0.55 -8.99
CA ILE A 129 -7.63 -1.20 -7.74
C ILE A 129 -6.50 -1.13 -6.71
N LYS A 130 -5.26 -1.49 -7.09
CA LYS A 130 -4.10 -1.42 -6.18
C LYS A 130 -3.87 0.01 -5.68
N ARG A 131 -3.91 1.01 -6.57
CA ARG A 131 -3.78 2.43 -6.19
C ARG A 131 -4.87 2.90 -5.23
N ILE A 132 -6.13 2.56 -5.49
CA ILE A 132 -7.25 2.91 -4.59
C ILE A 132 -7.08 2.19 -3.26
N THR A 133 -6.71 0.91 -3.28
CA THR A 133 -6.55 0.11 -2.05
C THR A 133 -5.46 0.70 -1.17
N HIS A 134 -4.29 1.02 -1.71
CA HIS A 134 -3.21 1.60 -0.93
C HIS A 134 -3.51 3.04 -0.46
N ALA A 135 -4.26 3.82 -1.24
CA ALA A 135 -4.63 5.19 -0.87
C ALA A 135 -5.84 5.29 0.07
N CYS A 136 -6.69 4.25 0.16
CA CYS A 136 -7.97 4.33 0.86
C CYS A 136 -8.19 3.21 1.87
N SER A 137 -7.19 2.36 2.14
CA SER A 137 -7.27 1.40 3.26
C SER A 137 -6.86 2.12 4.54
N ILE A 138 -7.86 2.40 5.36
CA ILE A 138 -7.72 3.07 6.64
C ILE A 138 -8.43 2.27 7.74
N ALA A 139 -7.96 2.45 8.97
CA ALA A 139 -8.55 1.91 10.18
C ALA A 139 -8.61 3.00 11.26
N PRO A 140 -9.44 2.83 12.30
CA PRO A 140 -9.39 3.71 13.46
C PRO A 140 -7.97 3.80 14.02
N ALA A 141 -7.53 5.02 14.34
CA ALA A 141 -6.23 5.26 14.94
C ALA A 141 -6.07 4.44 16.25
N GLY A 142 -4.89 3.86 16.46
CA GLY A 142 -4.60 3.01 17.60
C GLY A 142 -5.06 1.55 17.46
N LEU A 143 -5.71 1.16 16.37
CA LEU A 143 -6.03 -0.26 16.11
C LEU A 143 -4.81 -1.08 15.67
N TYR A 144 -3.84 -0.42 15.02
CA TYR A 144 -2.60 -1.03 14.56
C TYR A 144 -1.41 -0.23 15.09
N GLU A 145 -0.40 -0.96 15.54
CA GLU A 145 0.89 -0.40 15.96
C GLU A 145 1.98 -0.88 15.00
N VAL A 146 3.00 -0.04 14.79
CA VAL A 146 4.19 -0.45 14.05
C VAL A 146 4.97 -1.37 14.98
N LYS A 147 5.06 -2.65 14.62
CA LYS A 147 5.93 -3.59 15.33
C LYS A 147 7.29 -3.53 14.65
N GLU A 148 8.30 -3.20 15.45
CA GLU A 148 9.68 -3.45 15.06
C GLU A 148 9.86 -4.97 14.95
N PRO A 149 10.52 -5.46 13.90
CA PRO A 149 10.85 -6.88 13.81
C PRO A 149 11.72 -7.26 15.01
N GLU A 150 11.41 -8.36 15.68
CA GLU A 150 12.29 -8.90 16.72
C GLU A 150 13.66 -9.17 16.09
N GLU A 151 14.72 -8.59 16.66
CA GLU A 151 16.12 -8.81 16.26
C GLU A 151 16.54 -10.25 16.61
N GLU A 152 15.95 -11.25 15.95
CA GLU A 152 16.39 -12.64 16.03
C GLU A 152 16.76 -13.12 14.62
N GLU A 153 17.88 -12.61 14.11
CA GLU A 153 18.98 -13.39 13.49
C GLU A 153 20.02 -12.43 12.86
N GLU A 154 21.28 -12.54 13.29
CA GLU A 154 22.45 -11.73 12.87
C GLU A 154 22.80 -11.82 11.36
N ASP A 155 21.99 -12.47 10.51
CA ASP A 155 22.24 -12.64 9.06
C ASP A 155 21.05 -12.23 8.17
N ALA A 156 19.96 -11.71 8.75
CA ALA A 156 18.88 -11.11 7.99
C ALA A 156 19.06 -9.58 8.02
N GLY A 157 19.25 -8.97 6.84
CA GLY A 157 19.28 -7.50 6.71
C GLY A 157 18.03 -6.83 7.31
N PRO A 158 18.01 -5.49 7.43
CA PRO A 158 17.01 -4.75 8.20
C PRO A 158 15.60 -5.21 7.82
N ALA A 159 14.92 -5.87 8.77
CA ALA A 159 13.58 -6.36 8.56
C ALA A 159 12.60 -5.18 8.56
N GLU A 160 11.60 -5.24 7.67
CA GLU A 160 10.73 -4.10 7.40
C GLU A 160 9.65 -3.95 8.49
N PRO A 161 9.31 -2.73 8.91
CA PRO A 161 8.28 -2.50 9.93
C PRO A 161 6.91 -3.00 9.44
N VAL A 162 6.28 -3.87 10.22
CA VAL A 162 4.96 -4.44 9.90
C VAL A 162 3.91 -3.85 10.85
N LEU A 163 2.74 -3.49 10.31
CA LEU A 163 1.60 -3.07 11.12
C LEU A 163 0.98 -4.31 11.81
N GLY A 164 1.20 -4.42 13.13
CA GLY A 164 0.58 -5.42 13.98
C GLY A 164 -0.74 -4.91 14.54
N ARG A 165 -1.78 -5.76 14.55
CA ARG A 165 -3.03 -5.42 15.25
C ARG A 165 -2.80 -5.47 16.76
N VAL A 166 -3.25 -4.46 17.48
CA VAL A 166 -3.18 -4.40 18.95
C VAL A 166 -4.08 -5.49 19.55
N GLU A 167 -3.62 -6.17 20.60
CA GLU A 167 -4.35 -7.27 21.26
C GLU A 167 -5.63 -6.78 21.93
N GLU A 168 -5.55 -5.66 22.64
CA GLU A 168 -6.68 -5.01 23.33
C GLU A 168 -6.90 -3.61 22.75
N PHE A 169 -7.96 -3.44 21.95
CA PHE A 169 -8.39 -2.15 21.44
C PHE A 169 -9.66 -1.71 22.15
N GLU A 170 -9.59 -0.62 22.92
CA GLU A 170 -10.71 -0.08 23.71
C GLU A 170 -11.83 0.52 22.84
N GLY A 171 -11.58 0.70 21.54
CA GLY A 171 -12.51 1.35 20.61
C GLY A 171 -12.15 2.81 20.37
N ALA A 172 -12.51 3.31 19.20
CA ALA A 172 -12.41 4.75 18.91
C ALA A 172 -13.68 5.47 19.36
N GLU A 173 -13.50 6.67 19.90
CA GLU A 173 -14.60 7.57 20.21
C GLU A 173 -15.34 7.99 18.93
N VAL A 174 -16.67 8.11 19.00
CA VAL A 174 -17.48 8.44 17.82
C VAL A 174 -17.09 9.81 17.23
N GLU A 175 -16.75 10.78 18.08
CA GLU A 175 -16.37 12.12 17.65
C GLU A 175 -15.05 12.13 16.87
N SER A 176 -14.07 11.29 17.27
CA SER A 176 -12.80 11.19 16.56
C SER A 176 -12.95 10.54 15.18
N LEU A 177 -13.93 9.64 15.00
CA LEU A 177 -14.23 9.03 13.70
C LEU A 177 -14.81 10.00 12.68
N LEU A 178 -15.26 11.19 13.13
CA LEU A 178 -15.73 12.26 12.24
C LEU A 178 -14.59 13.11 11.68
N THR A 179 -13.38 13.01 12.24
CA THR A 179 -12.22 13.80 11.81
C THR A 179 -11.16 12.90 11.15
N PRO A 180 -10.34 13.43 10.23
CA PRO A 180 -9.28 12.64 9.58
C PRO A 180 -8.25 12.07 10.57
N GLU A 181 -8.00 12.76 11.68
CA GLU A 181 -7.01 12.39 12.70
C GLU A 181 -7.41 11.11 13.46
N GLY A 182 -8.69 10.77 13.49
CA GLY A 182 -9.17 9.50 14.04
C GLY A 182 -8.89 8.28 13.14
N TRP A 183 -8.27 8.47 11.98
CA TRP A 183 -8.00 7.40 11.01
C TRP A 183 -6.51 7.29 10.67
N GLN A 184 -6.04 6.05 10.49
CA GLN A 184 -4.67 5.71 10.13
C GLN A 184 -4.66 4.80 8.90
N HIS A 185 -3.69 4.99 8.01
CA HIS A 185 -3.47 4.10 6.87
C HIS A 185 -3.00 2.71 7.31
N THR A 186 -3.59 1.66 6.73
CA THR A 186 -3.24 0.27 7.04
C THR A 186 -2.33 -0.37 6.00
N LEU A 187 -1.98 0.35 4.94
CA LEU A 187 -1.15 -0.14 3.84
C LEU A 187 -0.11 0.91 3.46
N PRO A 188 1.07 0.50 2.96
CA PRO A 188 2.11 1.43 2.54
C PRO A 188 1.65 2.25 1.32
N VAL A 189 2.10 3.50 1.23
CA VAL A 189 1.74 4.38 0.12
C VAL A 189 2.50 3.99 -1.14
N ILE A 190 1.83 4.03 -2.30
CA ILE A 190 2.49 3.81 -3.59
C ILE A 190 3.10 5.13 -4.10
N THR A 191 4.42 5.14 -4.28
CA THR A 191 5.22 6.24 -4.84
C THR A 191 4.78 6.67 -6.23
N VAL A 192 5.30 7.81 -6.67
CA VAL A 192 5.20 8.27 -8.07
C VAL A 192 5.90 7.29 -9.04
N ALA A 193 6.93 6.58 -8.58
CA ALA A 193 7.61 5.53 -9.35
C ALA A 193 6.75 4.26 -9.52
N GLY A 194 5.71 4.08 -8.69
CA GLY A 194 4.83 2.91 -8.71
C GLY A 194 5.24 1.80 -7.76
N GLU A 195 6.22 2.06 -6.92
CA GLU A 195 6.72 1.19 -5.85
C GLU A 195 6.02 1.55 -4.54
N THR A 196 5.96 0.66 -3.57
CA THR A 196 5.49 1.01 -2.22
C THR A 196 6.63 1.65 -1.43
N LEU A 197 6.36 2.81 -0.81
CA LEU A 197 7.28 3.40 0.16
C LEU A 197 7.37 2.45 1.35
N VAL A 198 8.57 1.92 1.57
CA VAL A 198 8.99 1.44 2.88
C VAL A 198 9.11 2.69 3.75
N ILE A 199 8.51 2.67 4.93
CA ILE A 199 8.71 3.75 5.91
C ILE A 199 10.12 3.52 6.45
N GLU A 200 11.11 4.06 5.75
CA GLU A 200 12.42 4.29 6.35
C GLU A 200 12.20 5.38 7.39
N LYS A 201 12.36 5.04 8.66
CA LYS A 201 12.44 6.02 9.73
C LYS A 201 13.65 6.88 9.37
N GLU A 202 13.47 8.18 9.17
CA GLU A 202 14.60 9.11 9.19
C GLU A 202 15.25 8.90 10.56
N GLU A 203 16.43 8.26 10.57
CA GLU A 203 17.32 8.40 11.71
C GLU A 203 17.50 9.91 11.88
N PRO A 204 17.27 10.45 13.10
CA PRO A 204 17.59 11.85 13.32
C PRO A 204 19.03 12.04 12.85
N GLU A 205 19.24 12.95 11.88
CA GLU A 205 20.58 13.39 11.53
C GLU A 205 21.25 13.69 12.88
N GLU A 206 22.22 12.87 13.28
CA GLU A 206 23.12 13.24 14.35
C GLU A 206 23.66 14.58 13.88
N GLU A 207 23.24 15.66 14.53
CA GLU A 207 23.92 16.94 14.41
C GLU A 207 25.38 16.57 14.66
N GLU A 208 26.21 16.58 13.62
CA GLU A 208 27.65 16.54 13.79
C GLU A 208 27.92 17.72 14.73
N GLU A 209 28.12 17.43 16.01
CA GLU A 209 28.67 18.38 16.95
C GLU A 209 29.97 18.82 16.30
N GLU A 210 29.98 20.01 15.70
CA GLU A 210 31.21 20.68 15.32
C GLU A 210 32.02 20.71 16.62
N GLU A 211 33.02 19.83 16.74
CA GLU A 211 34.02 19.91 17.81
C GLU A 211 34.60 21.33 17.71
N GLU A 212 34.12 22.23 18.57
CA GLU A 212 34.79 23.49 18.83
C GLU A 212 36.17 23.08 19.37
N GLU A 213 37.20 23.11 18.51
CA GLU A 213 38.59 22.93 18.91
C GLU A 213 38.86 23.98 20.01
N GLU A 214 38.86 23.53 21.28
CA GLU A 214 39.14 24.36 22.44
C GLU A 214 40.58 24.85 22.28
N PHE A 215 40.71 26.13 21.91
CA PHE A 215 42.00 26.73 21.62
C PHE A 215 42.73 27.03 22.93
N ASP A 216 43.77 26.24 23.23
CA ASP A 216 44.63 26.40 24.40
C ASP A 216 45.29 27.80 24.39
N GLU A 217 44.91 28.67 25.33
CA GLU A 217 45.35 30.07 25.41
C GLU A 217 46.86 30.22 25.66
N ASP A 218 47.57 29.14 25.99
CA ASP A 218 49.03 29.09 26.17
C ASP A 218 49.80 28.58 24.91
N ALA A 219 49.11 28.30 23.80
CA ALA A 219 49.75 27.84 22.56
C ALA A 219 50.56 28.96 21.87
N ASP A 220 51.70 28.58 21.27
CA ASP A 220 52.60 29.52 20.57
C ASP A 220 51.82 30.21 19.43
N PRO A 221 51.85 31.56 19.31
CA PRO A 221 51.09 32.33 18.31
C PRO A 221 51.27 31.86 16.86
N VAL A 222 52.37 31.16 16.54
CA VAL A 222 52.61 30.59 15.21
C VAL A 222 51.76 29.33 14.94
N GLU A 223 51.50 28.51 15.96
CA GLU A 223 50.68 27.29 15.82
C GLU A 223 49.20 27.63 15.62
N VAL A 224 48.73 28.69 16.29
CA VAL A 224 47.38 29.28 16.16
C VAL A 224 47.11 29.71 14.72
N GLU A 225 48.04 30.43 14.12
CA GLU A 225 47.89 30.94 12.76
C GLU A 225 47.88 29.79 11.74
N MET A 226 48.68 28.74 11.98
CA MET A 226 48.68 27.55 11.13
C MET A 226 47.39 26.73 11.25
N ALA A 227 46.82 26.62 12.45
CA ALA A 227 45.52 25.98 12.66
C ALA A 227 44.40 26.75 11.95
N GLN A 228 44.36 28.08 12.10
CA GLN A 228 43.38 28.94 11.43
C GLN A 228 43.45 28.83 9.89
N ARG A 229 44.66 28.75 9.32
CA ARG A 229 44.85 28.55 7.87
C ARG A 229 44.41 27.17 7.40
N ARG A 230 44.55 26.13 8.22
CA ARG A 230 44.08 24.77 7.89
C ARG A 230 42.55 24.68 7.92
N ALA A 231 41.91 25.33 8.89
CA ALA A 231 40.46 25.39 8.98
C ALA A 231 39.84 26.12 7.78
N TYR A 232 40.44 27.23 7.34
CA TYR A 232 39.95 27.99 6.18
C TYR A 232 40.12 27.27 4.82
N ALA A 233 41.03 26.30 4.73
CA ALA A 233 41.26 25.52 3.51
C ALA A 233 40.33 24.31 3.36
N LYS A 234 39.55 23.99 4.40
CA LYS A 234 38.58 22.88 4.41
C LYS A 234 37.12 23.33 4.16
N LYS A 235 36.86 24.65 4.09
CA LYS A 235 35.62 25.25 3.58
C LYS A 235 35.75 25.57 2.09
#